data_AF-A0A671KDT9-F1
#
_entry.id   AF-A0A671KDT9-F1
#
_cell.length_a   1.000
_cell.length_b   1.000
_cell.length_c   1.000
_cell.angle_alpha   90.00
_cell.angle_beta   90.00
_cell.angle_gamma   90.00
#
_symmetry.space_group_name_H-M   'P 1'
#
loop_
_entity.id
_entity.type
_entity.pdbx_description
1 polymer ?
#
loop_
_entity_poly.entity_id
_entity_poly.type
_entity_poly.pdbx_seq_one_letter_code
_entity_poly.pdbx_strand_id
1 'polypeptide(L)'
;LEKSVSIPDTSDAVEFYIYDSAGREPFADACENMWNQPSLMCVVFDITSEASFTSQLCLWSGVLLGNKSDLSSRREVDAAAAQSWAQSHGLEYHETSAKEIGQYEAPFLSLARAFLSLYQDQIQIIQSLV
;
A
#
# COMPACT_ATOMS: atom_id res chain seq x y z
N LEU A 1 -10.08 8.48 7.56
CA LEU A 1 -9.14 8.34 8.70
C LEU A 1 -7.88 9.12 8.34
N GLU A 2 -7.22 9.82 9.26
CA GLU A 2 -6.11 10.72 8.92
C GLU A 2 -4.80 10.26 9.56
N LYS A 3 -3.69 10.32 8.81
CA LYS A 3 -2.36 9.95 9.30
C LYS A 3 -1.29 10.83 8.67
N SER A 4 -0.57 11.58 9.49
CA SER A 4 0.63 12.30 9.06
C SER A 4 1.90 11.46 9.28
N VAL A 5 2.80 11.52 8.31
CA VAL A 5 4.10 10.85 8.29
C VAL A 5 5.19 11.83 7.86
N SER A 6 6.12 12.13 8.77
CA SER A 6 7.33 12.88 8.43
C SER A 6 8.30 12.01 7.65
N ILE A 7 8.90 12.56 6.60
CA ILE A 7 9.89 11.84 5.79
C ILE A 7 11.27 12.06 6.44
N PRO A 8 11.99 10.98 6.84
CA PRO A 8 13.32 11.11 7.40
C PRO A 8 14.27 11.83 6.43
N ASP A 9 15.19 12.60 7.00
CA ASP A 9 16.23 13.35 6.27
C ASP A 9 15.70 14.48 5.36
N THR A 10 14.41 14.82 5.46
CA THR A 10 13.82 16.00 4.81
C THR A 10 13.04 16.86 5.82
N SER A 11 12.61 18.05 5.40
CA SER A 11 11.66 18.88 6.14
C SER A 11 10.20 18.58 5.78
N ASP A 12 9.96 17.54 4.98
CA ASP A 12 8.65 17.27 4.39
C ASP A 12 7.84 16.28 5.23
N ALA A 13 6.53 16.41 5.15
CA ALA A 13 5.58 15.46 5.72
C ALA A 13 4.44 15.20 4.73
N VAL A 14 3.96 13.96 4.71
CA VAL A 14 2.80 13.55 3.91
C VAL A 14 1.63 13.29 4.86
N GLU A 15 0.50 13.93 4.55
CA GLU A 15 -0.76 13.72 5.25
C GLU A 15 -1.68 12.81 4.43
N PHE A 16 -2.00 11.65 4.98
CA PHE A 16 -2.87 10.68 4.34
C PHE A 16 -4.32 10.84 4.79
N TYR A 17 -5.21 10.97 3.81
CA TYR A 17 -6.65 10.76 3.97
C TYR A 17 -6.99 9.34 3.54
N ILE A 18 -7.19 8.46 4.51
CA ILE A 18 -7.35 7.03 4.32
C ILE A 18 -8.84 6.70 4.17
N TYR A 19 -9.15 6.05 3.06
CA TYR A 19 -10.44 5.46 2.75
C TYR A 19 -10.30 3.94 2.85
N ASP A 20 -11.06 3.32 3.77
CA ASP A 20 -11.13 1.88 3.91
C ASP A 20 -12.26 1.32 3.05
N SER A 21 -12.03 0.20 2.35
CA SER A 21 -13.00 -0.42 1.46
C SER A 21 -13.42 -1.79 1.96
N ALA A 22 -14.64 -2.19 1.62
CA ALA A 22 -15.09 -3.55 1.89
C ALA A 22 -14.42 -4.53 0.90
N GLY A 23 -13.57 -5.43 1.40
CA GLY A 23 -12.82 -6.40 0.58
C GLY A 23 -13.62 -7.59 0.02
N ARG A 24 -14.88 -7.39 -0.41
CA ARG A 24 -15.67 -8.45 -1.09
C ARG A 24 -16.08 -8.00 -2.48
N GLU A 25 -16.00 -8.92 -3.44
CA GLU A 25 -16.35 -8.75 -4.86
C GLU A 25 -17.62 -7.90 -5.14
N PRO A 26 -18.77 -8.05 -4.44
CA PRO A 26 -19.94 -7.21 -4.71
C PRO A 26 -19.76 -5.71 -4.38
N PHE A 27 -18.66 -5.32 -3.73
CA PHE A 27 -18.33 -3.93 -3.44
C PHE A 27 -17.24 -3.36 -4.35
N ALA A 28 -16.64 -4.15 -5.24
CA ALA A 28 -15.61 -3.66 -6.18
C ALA A 28 -16.18 -2.54 -7.07
N ASP A 29 -17.35 -2.78 -7.68
CA ASP A 29 -18.07 -1.81 -8.51
C ASP A 29 -18.55 -0.59 -7.70
N ALA A 30 -18.92 -0.80 -6.43
CA ALA A 30 -19.32 0.29 -5.53
C ALA A 30 -18.12 1.17 -5.12
N CYS A 31 -16.92 0.58 -5.04
CA CYS A 31 -15.70 1.32 -4.76
C CYS A 31 -15.22 2.14 -5.95
N GLU A 32 -15.57 1.76 -7.19
CA GLU A 32 -15.21 2.49 -8.41
C GLU A 32 -15.69 3.96 -8.40
N ASN A 33 -16.87 4.23 -7.83
CA ASN A 33 -17.39 5.60 -7.65
C ASN A 33 -16.82 6.34 -6.43
N MET A 34 -16.27 5.62 -5.45
CA MET A 34 -15.64 6.18 -4.25
C MET A 34 -14.15 6.50 -4.48
N TRP A 35 -13.56 5.92 -5.52
CA TRP A 35 -12.19 6.08 -5.99
C TRP A 35 -12.08 7.11 -7.11
N ASN A 36 -12.50 8.36 -6.88
CA ASN A 36 -12.11 9.47 -7.77
C ASN A 36 -10.59 9.65 -7.71
N GLN A 37 -9.86 8.76 -8.40
CA GLN A 37 -8.43 8.63 -8.56
C GLN A 37 -7.62 8.73 -7.26
N PRO A 38 -7.52 7.63 -6.47
CA PRO A 38 -6.65 7.63 -5.30
C PRO A 38 -5.21 7.93 -5.74
N SER A 39 -4.52 8.81 -5.01
CA SER A 39 -3.12 9.13 -5.31
C SER A 39 -2.19 7.94 -5.09
N LEU A 40 -2.55 7.05 -4.17
CA LEU A 40 -1.83 5.83 -3.81
C LEU A 40 -2.79 4.75 -3.34
N MET A 41 -2.32 3.50 -3.40
CA MET A 41 -3.03 2.31 -2.92
C MET A 41 -2.25 1.56 -1.85
N CYS A 42 -2.96 1.02 -0.86
CA CYS A 42 -2.43 0.05 0.10
C CYS A 42 -3.19 -1.25 -0.07
N VAL A 43 -2.58 -2.23 -0.72
CA VAL A 43 -3.26 -3.49 -1.05
C VAL A 43 -2.92 -4.51 0.03
N VAL A 44 -3.93 -4.97 0.75
CA VAL A 44 -3.76 -5.82 1.94
C VAL A 44 -4.26 -7.22 1.65
N PHE A 45 -3.45 -8.24 1.94
CA PHE A 45 -3.84 -9.66 1.90
C PHE A 45 -3.55 -10.34 3.23
N ASP A 46 -4.09 -11.54 3.43
CA ASP A 46 -3.85 -12.38 4.60
C ASP A 46 -2.79 -13.43 4.27
N ILE A 47 -1.66 -13.45 4.99
CA ILE A 47 -0.58 -14.42 4.72
C ILE A 47 -1.01 -15.89 4.93
N THR A 48 -2.11 -16.11 5.64
CA THR A 48 -2.72 -17.41 5.91
C THR A 48 -3.83 -17.78 4.92
N SER A 49 -3.98 -17.01 3.82
CA SER A 49 -4.96 -17.28 2.78
C SER A 49 -4.41 -16.97 1.40
N GLU A 50 -4.04 -18.01 0.65
CA GLU A 50 -3.57 -17.87 -0.74
C GLU A 50 -4.63 -17.18 -1.62
N ALA A 51 -5.91 -17.51 -1.40
CA ALA A 51 -7.03 -16.89 -2.10
C ALA A 51 -7.04 -15.36 -1.98
N SER A 52 -6.72 -14.82 -0.80
CA SER A 52 -6.67 -13.37 -0.57
C SER A 52 -5.51 -12.67 -1.29
N PHE A 53 -4.42 -13.38 -1.55
CA PHE A 53 -3.29 -12.87 -2.34
C PHE A 53 -3.61 -12.91 -3.83
N THR A 54 -4.34 -13.92 -4.29
CA THR A 54 -4.71 -14.04 -5.71
C THR A 54 -5.92 -13.20 -6.13
N SER A 55 -6.76 -12.76 -5.18
CA SER A 55 -7.91 -11.91 -5.47
C SER A 55 -7.44 -10.57 -6.06
N GLN A 56 -8.10 -10.14 -7.12
CA GLN A 56 -7.72 -9.03 -8.02
C GLN A 56 -6.93 -7.90 -7.35
N LEU A 57 -5.60 -7.94 -7.52
CA LEU A 57 -4.70 -6.89 -7.07
C LEU A 57 -4.64 -5.82 -8.16
N CYS A 58 -5.06 -4.61 -7.82
CA CYS A 58 -5.12 -3.52 -8.76
C CYS A 58 -3.73 -2.90 -9.00
N LEU A 59 -3.43 -2.51 -10.24
CA LEU A 59 -2.10 -2.10 -10.71
C LEU A 59 -1.72 -0.63 -10.40
N TRP A 60 -2.12 -0.10 -9.24
CA TRP A 60 -1.84 1.28 -8.87
C TRP A 60 -0.56 1.42 -8.04
N SER A 61 0.11 2.58 -8.13
CA SER A 61 1.28 2.91 -7.30
C SER A 61 0.95 2.83 -5.81
N GLY A 62 1.81 2.20 -5.02
CA GLY A 62 1.53 2.01 -3.61
C GLY A 62 2.35 0.92 -2.93
N VAL A 63 1.75 0.25 -1.95
CA VAL A 63 2.38 -0.83 -1.19
C VAL A 63 1.51 -2.08 -1.17
N LEU A 64 2.17 -3.24 -1.16
CA LEU A 64 1.57 -4.53 -0.88
C LEU A 64 1.81 -4.88 0.60
N LEU A 65 0.75 -5.29 1.31
CA LEU A 65 0.78 -5.55 2.74
C LEU A 65 0.27 -6.95 3.06
N GLY A 66 1.17 -7.84 3.50
CA GLY A 66 0.81 -9.15 4.05
C GLY A 66 0.42 -9.02 5.52
N ASN A 67 -0.86 -9.07 5.84
CA ASN A 67 -1.36 -8.99 7.21
C ASN A 67 -1.40 -10.37 7.89
N LYS A 68 -1.54 -10.36 9.22
CA LYS A 68 -1.56 -11.53 10.12
C LYS A 68 -0.21 -12.26 10.21
N SER A 69 0.89 -11.52 10.19
CA SER A 69 2.24 -12.08 10.38
C SER A 69 2.43 -12.82 11.70
N ASP A 70 1.61 -12.52 12.72
CA ASP A 70 1.54 -13.25 13.99
C ASP A 70 1.09 -14.71 13.83
N LEU A 71 0.47 -15.05 12.70
CA LEU A 71 0.05 -16.41 12.34
C LEU A 71 0.99 -17.08 11.33
N SER A 72 2.28 -16.70 11.31
CA SER A 72 3.30 -17.25 10.41
C SER A 72 3.39 -18.78 10.38
N SER A 73 3.01 -19.47 11.45
CA SER A 73 2.93 -20.95 11.49
C SER A 73 1.84 -21.55 10.60
N ARG A 74 0.87 -20.75 10.16
CA ARG A 74 -0.23 -21.12 9.24
C ARG A 74 -0.09 -20.44 7.88
N ARG A 75 1.12 -20.00 7.54
CA ARG A 75 1.39 -19.29 6.29
C ARG A 75 1.03 -20.18 5.09
N GLU A 76 0.26 -19.59 4.18
CA GLU A 76 -0.05 -20.15 2.87
C GLU A 76 0.65 -19.38 1.74
N VAL A 77 0.97 -18.10 1.97
CA VAL A 77 1.65 -17.24 0.98
C VAL A 77 3.13 -17.10 1.33
N ASP A 78 4.00 -17.57 0.43
CA ASP A 78 5.45 -17.44 0.58
C ASP A 78 5.89 -15.96 0.50
N ALA A 79 6.70 -15.53 1.48
CA ALA A 79 7.13 -14.14 1.59
C ALA A 79 8.05 -13.70 0.43
N ALA A 80 8.90 -14.59 -0.08
CA ALA A 80 9.76 -14.29 -1.23
C ALA A 80 8.94 -14.22 -2.53
N ALA A 81 7.91 -15.05 -2.66
CA ALA A 81 6.96 -14.95 -3.78
C ALA A 81 6.18 -13.63 -3.76
N ALA A 82 5.62 -13.25 -2.60
CA ALA A 82 4.92 -11.97 -2.44
C ALA A 82 5.85 -10.76 -2.69
N GLN A 83 7.08 -10.80 -2.17
CA GLN A 83 8.10 -9.79 -2.42
C GLN A 83 8.44 -9.65 -3.91
N SER A 84 8.62 -10.78 -4.61
CA SER A 84 8.93 -10.80 -6.04
C SER A 84 7.77 -10.25 -6.86
N TRP A 85 6.54 -10.60 -6.48
CA TRP A 85 5.33 -10.07 -7.11
C TRP A 85 5.20 -8.56 -6.91
N ALA A 86 5.45 -8.06 -5.69
CA ALA A 86 5.40 -6.62 -5.42
C ALA A 86 6.43 -5.86 -6.27
N GLN A 87 7.66 -6.36 -6.32
CA GLN A 87 8.73 -5.78 -7.13
C GLN A 87 8.40 -5.73 -8.62
N SER A 88 7.81 -6.80 -9.18
CA SER A 88 7.42 -6.82 -10.60
C SER A 88 6.33 -5.79 -10.95
N HIS A 89 5.60 -5.30 -9.94
CA HIS A 89 4.55 -4.29 -10.07
C HIS A 89 5.00 -2.91 -9.55
N GLY A 90 6.28 -2.74 -9.19
CA GLY A 90 6.79 -1.46 -8.67
C GLY A 90 6.28 -1.09 -7.28
N LEU A 91 5.85 -2.08 -6.48
CA LEU A 91 5.34 -1.90 -5.13
C LEU A 91 6.40 -2.30 -4.10
N GLU A 92 6.43 -1.59 -2.97
CA GLU A 92 7.12 -2.09 -1.78
C GLU A 92 6.24 -3.12 -1.06
N TYR A 93 6.87 -4.14 -0.49
CA TYR A 93 6.19 -5.20 0.26
C TYR A 93 6.55 -5.14 1.73
N HIS A 94 5.53 -5.24 2.58
CA HIS A 94 5.67 -5.30 4.03
C HIS A 94 4.78 -6.40 4.59
N GLU A 95 5.20 -7.01 5.69
CA GLU A 95 4.34 -7.88 6.49
C GLU A 95 4.03 -7.23 7.82
N THR A 96 2.77 -7.32 8.24
CA THR A 96 2.29 -6.71 9.49
C THR A 96 1.32 -7.63 10.21
N SER A 97 1.08 -7.32 11.47
CA SER A 97 -0.04 -7.88 12.22
C SER A 97 -0.84 -6.74 12.81
N ALA A 98 -2.11 -6.62 12.41
CA ALA A 98 -3.04 -5.70 13.05
C ALA A 98 -3.27 -6.01 14.55
N LYS A 99 -2.89 -7.21 15.01
CA LYS A 99 -2.96 -7.62 16.41
C LYS A 99 -1.75 -7.15 17.22
N GLU A 100 -0.58 -7.03 16.58
CA GLU A 100 0.65 -6.56 17.22
C GLU A 100 0.78 -5.04 17.07
N ILE A 101 1.14 -4.36 18.14
CA ILE A 101 1.30 -2.90 18.14
C ILE A 101 2.66 -2.56 17.51
N GLY A 102 2.69 -1.56 16.63
CA GLY A 102 3.93 -0.92 16.17
C GLY A 102 4.59 -1.53 14.92
N GLN A 103 3.85 -2.34 14.15
CA GLN A 103 4.32 -2.84 12.85
C GLN A 103 3.73 -2.06 11.66
N TYR A 104 2.95 -1.00 11.88
CA TYR A 104 2.27 -0.29 10.79
C TYR A 104 3.10 0.88 10.24
N GLU A 105 4.09 1.36 10.98
CA GLU A 105 4.87 2.56 10.66
C GLU A 105 5.66 2.43 9.34
N ALA A 106 6.28 1.27 9.10
CA ALA A 106 7.07 1.03 7.90
C ALA A 106 6.24 1.12 6.59
N PRO A 107 5.08 0.44 6.46
CA PRO A 107 4.20 0.60 5.30
C PRO A 107 3.79 2.04 5.02
N PHE A 108 3.45 2.81 6.06
CA PHE A 108 3.05 4.21 5.91
C PHE A 108 4.23 5.10 5.47
N LEU A 109 5.44 4.81 5.94
CA LEU A 109 6.64 5.51 5.47
C LEU A 109 6.95 5.22 4.00
N SER A 110 6.80 3.97 3.56
CA SER A 110 6.97 3.59 2.16
C SER A 110 5.94 4.29 1.28
N LEU A 111 4.67 4.34 1.69
CA LEU A 111 3.65 5.14 1.01
C LEU A 111 4.03 6.62 0.93
N ALA A 112 4.58 7.20 2.00
CA ALA A 112 4.93 8.62 2.03
C ALA A 112 6.07 8.94 1.06
N ARG A 113 7.07 8.06 1.00
CA ARG A 113 8.18 8.16 0.03
C ARG A 113 7.69 7.99 -1.40
N ALA A 114 6.82 7.01 -1.65
CA ALA A 114 6.23 6.81 -2.97
C ALA A 114 5.44 8.04 -3.44
N PHE A 115 4.64 8.64 -2.56
CA PHE A 115 3.92 9.89 -2.85
C PHE A 115 4.88 11.03 -3.18
N LEU A 116 5.90 11.24 -2.33
CA LEU A 116 6.89 12.30 -2.54
C LEU A 116 7.60 12.15 -3.89
N SER A 117 7.98 10.93 -4.27
CA SER A 117 8.59 10.66 -5.58
C SER A 117 7.66 11.06 -6.73
N LEU A 118 6.40 10.64 -6.69
CA LEU A 118 5.42 11.00 -7.71
C LEU A 118 5.19 12.52 -7.78
N TYR A 119 5.15 13.18 -6.62
CA TYR A 119 5.03 14.63 -6.56
C TYR A 119 6.23 15.34 -7.20
N GLN A 120 7.46 14.91 -6.89
CA GLN A 120 8.68 15.46 -7.45
C GLN A 120 8.75 15.28 -8.97
N ASP A 121 8.37 14.10 -9.48
CA ASP A 121 8.30 13.82 -10.90
C ASP A 121 7.33 14.79 -11.61
N GLN A 122 6.15 15.03 -11.03
CA GLN A 122 5.18 15.99 -11.56
C GLN A 122 5.71 17.43 -11.57
N ILE A 123 6.39 17.85 -10.50
CA ILE A 123 7.02 19.18 -10.43
C ILE A 123 8.07 19.34 -11.54
N GLN A 124 8.91 18.32 -11.76
CA GLN A 124 9.93 18.37 -12.80
C GLN A 124 9.32 18.45 -14.20
N ILE A 125 8.25 17.69 -14.46
CA ILE A 125 7.49 17.77 -15.72
C ILE A 125 6.99 19.19 -15.94
N ILE A 126 6.32 19.78 -14.95
CA ILE A 126 5.78 21.15 -15.06
C ILE A 126 6.89 22.16 -15.32
N GLN A 127 8.02 22.04 -14.62
CA GLN A 127 9.17 22.94 -14.79
C GLN A 127 9.81 22.82 -16.18
N SER A 128 9.78 21.63 -16.80
CA SER A 128 10.32 21.41 -18.15
C SER A 128 9.47 22.02 -19.27
N LEU A 129 8.23 22.42 -18.97
CA LEU A 129 7.28 23.00 -19.92
C LEU A 129 7.38 24.54 -19.99
N VAL A 130 8.23 25.16 -19.16
CA VAL A 130 8.46 26.61 -19.09
C VAL A 130 9.84 26.94 -19.67
#